data_AF-K1P0J6-F1
#
_entry.id   AF-K1P0J6-F1
#
_cell.length_a   1.000
_cell.length_b   1.000
_cell.length_c   1.000
_cell.angle_alpha   90.00
_cell.angle_beta   90.00
_cell.angle_gamma   90.00
#
_symmetry.space_group_name_H-M   'P 1'
#
loop_
_entity.id
_entity.type
_entity.pdbx_description
1 polymer ?
#
loop_
_entity_poly.entity_id
_entity_poly.type
_entity_poly.pdbx_seq_one_letter_code
_entity_poly.pdbx_strand_id
1 'polypeptide(L)'
;MSGESLVSGVNKVWVIGSSIVKRASIASRERKGELNLGIANTEIWWQGYGGMDLSQLLPKLRVLRRIENDPDIFIIHCGANSLGLIH
;
A
#
# COMPACT_ATOMS: atom_id res chain seq x y z
N MET A 1 -18.38 -24.13 -26.19
CA MET A 1 -18.72 -23.34 -24.99
C MET A 1 -17.85 -23.82 -23.85
N SER A 2 -16.93 -22.99 -23.39
CA SER A 2 -16.31 -23.10 -22.07
C SER A 2 -15.72 -21.73 -21.78
N GLY A 3 -16.58 -20.81 -21.36
CA GLY A 3 -16.15 -19.55 -20.80
C GLY A 3 -15.49 -19.84 -19.46
N GLU A 4 -14.16 -19.74 -19.41
CA GLU A 4 -13.48 -19.53 -18.15
C GLU A 4 -14.07 -18.26 -17.54
N SER A 5 -14.69 -18.39 -16.37
CA SER A 5 -15.10 -17.25 -15.57
C SER A 5 -13.84 -16.49 -15.18
N LEU A 6 -13.53 -15.41 -15.91
CA LEU A 6 -12.57 -14.41 -15.45
C LEU A 6 -13.03 -13.98 -14.05
N VAL A 7 -12.18 -14.21 -13.05
CA VAL A 7 -12.46 -13.79 -11.67
C VAL A 7 -12.66 -12.27 -11.72
N SER A 8 -13.91 -11.82 -11.64
CA SER A 8 -14.31 -10.42 -11.82
C SER A 8 -14.13 -9.62 -10.53
N GLY A 9 -12.97 -9.75 -9.90
CA GLY A 9 -12.63 -9.09 -8.65
C GLY A 9 -11.75 -7.85 -8.88
N VAL A 10 -11.98 -6.80 -8.10
CA VAL A 10 -11.02 -5.70 -7.97
C VAL A 10 -9.89 -6.18 -7.06
N ASN A 11 -8.65 -6.13 -7.53
CA ASN A 11 -7.48 -6.47 -6.72
C ASN A 11 -7.28 -5.40 -5.64
N LYS A 12 -7.36 -5.82 -4.38
CA LYS A 12 -7.07 -4.98 -3.22
C LYS A 12 -5.56 -4.93 -2.99
N VAL A 13 -5.00 -3.74 -3.06
CA VAL A 13 -3.56 -3.52 -2.89
C VAL A 13 -3.33 -2.65 -1.68
N TRP A 14 -2.51 -3.10 -0.73
CA TRP A 14 -2.03 -2.21 0.32
C TRP A 14 -0.64 -1.72 -0.02
N VAL A 15 -0.44 -0.40 0.02
CA VAL A 15 0.88 0.24 -0.08
C VAL A 15 1.19 0.89 1.25
N ILE A 16 2.17 0.35 1.97
CA ILE A 16 2.48 0.75 3.34
C ILE A 16 3.91 1.24 3.43
N GLY A 17 4.13 2.33 4.16
CA GLY A 17 5.49 2.80 4.36
C GLY A 17 5.61 4.14 5.05
N SER A 18 6.76 4.76 4.84
CA SER A 18 7.13 6.00 5.51
C SER A 18 6.51 7.25 4.86
N SER A 19 7.12 8.41 5.11
CA SER A 19 6.79 9.67 4.44
C SER A 19 6.88 9.59 2.93
N ILE A 20 7.66 8.67 2.36
CA ILE A 20 7.75 8.45 0.91
C ILE A 20 6.40 7.96 0.38
N VAL A 21 5.78 6.96 1.01
CA VAL A 21 4.44 6.47 0.63
C VAL A 21 3.38 7.55 0.81
N LYS A 22 3.46 8.32 1.90
CA LYS A 22 2.55 9.44 2.15
C LYS A 22 2.61 10.48 1.03
N ARG A 23 3.80 10.82 0.55
CA ARG A 23 3.98 11.78 -0.55
C ARG A 23 3.57 11.17 -1.89
N ALA A 24 3.85 9.89 -2.11
CA ALA A 24 3.43 9.17 -3.31
C ALA A 24 1.91 9.15 -3.46
N SER A 25 1.15 8.95 -2.38
CA SER A 25 -0.32 8.95 -2.43
C SER A 25 -0.91 10.34 -2.68
N ILE A 26 -0.23 11.40 -2.27
CA ILE A 26 -0.61 12.78 -2.61
C ILE A 26 -0.32 13.03 -4.09
N ALA A 27 0.90 12.73 -4.53
CA ALA A 27 1.32 12.93 -5.90
C ALA A 27 0.52 12.08 -6.91
N SER A 28 0.03 10.90 -6.52
CA SER A 28 -0.78 10.06 -7.40
C SER A 28 -2.13 10.69 -7.72
N ARG A 29 -2.74 11.44 -6.79
CA ARG A 29 -4.00 12.18 -7.00
C ARG A 29 -3.89 13.26 -8.09
N GLU A 30 -2.70 13.79 -8.30
CA GLU A 30 -2.44 14.86 -9.27
C GLU A 30 -2.02 14.34 -10.65
N ARG A 31 -1.86 13.01 -10.81
CA ARG A 31 -1.35 12.37 -12.03
C ARG A 31 -2.45 11.60 -12.75
N LYS A 32 -2.24 11.40 -14.06
CA LYS A 32 -3.04 10.46 -14.85
C LYS A 32 -2.95 9.06 -14.23
N GLY A 33 -4.10 8.46 -13.96
CA GLY A 33 -4.22 7.18 -13.26
C GLY A 33 -4.60 7.29 -11.78
N GLU A 34 -4.57 8.49 -11.21
CA GLU A 34 -5.05 8.82 -9.86
C GLU A 34 -4.49 7.87 -8.78
N LEU A 35 -5.30 7.58 -7.75
CA LEU A 35 -4.91 6.72 -6.63
C LEU A 35 -4.58 5.29 -7.03
N ASN A 36 -5.08 4.81 -8.16
CA ASN A 36 -4.87 3.44 -8.64
C ASN A 36 -3.79 3.34 -9.72
N LEU A 37 -3.03 4.42 -9.95
CA LEU A 37 -1.91 4.47 -10.89
C LEU A 37 -2.25 4.06 -12.33
N GLY A 38 -3.53 4.12 -12.70
CA GLY A 38 -4.02 3.71 -14.02
C GLY A 38 -4.05 2.19 -14.23
N ILE A 39 -3.88 1.40 -13.16
CA ILE A 39 -3.94 -0.05 -13.22
C ILE A 39 -5.41 -0.48 -13.21
N ALA A 40 -5.81 -1.28 -14.20
CA ALA A 40 -7.16 -1.80 -14.30
C ALA A 40 -7.49 -2.75 -13.14
N ASN A 41 -8.77 -2.80 -12.74
CA ASN A 41 -9.29 -3.72 -11.71
C ASN A 41 -8.45 -3.72 -10.43
N THR A 42 -8.07 -2.53 -9.96
CA THR A 42 -7.18 -2.36 -8.80
C THR A 42 -7.71 -1.26 -7.90
N GLU A 43 -7.65 -1.50 -6.60
CA GLU A 43 -7.92 -0.50 -5.58
C GLU A 43 -6.74 -0.43 -4.61
N ILE A 44 -6.05 0.71 -4.62
CA ILE A 44 -4.87 0.93 -3.79
C ILE A 44 -5.26 1.64 -2.50
N TRP A 45 -5.03 0.98 -1.39
CA TRP A 45 -5.10 1.56 -0.05
C TRP A 45 -3.72 2.05 0.40
N TRP A 46 -3.58 3.37 0.44
CA TRP A 46 -2.33 4.05 0.76
C TRP A 46 -2.19 4.29 2.27
N GLN A 47 -1.17 3.71 2.88
CA GLN A 47 -0.89 3.81 4.32
C GLN A 47 0.54 4.30 4.56
N GLY A 48 0.75 5.60 4.30
CA GLY A 48 2.02 6.29 4.48
C GLY A 48 2.11 7.09 5.78
N TYR A 49 3.15 6.86 6.57
CA TYR A 49 3.34 7.43 7.91
C TYR A 49 4.66 8.20 8.02
N GLY A 50 4.59 9.46 8.42
CA GLY A 50 5.80 10.28 8.62
C GLY A 50 6.72 9.69 9.68
N GLY A 51 8.02 9.63 9.39
CA GLY A 51 9.04 9.13 10.32
C GLY A 51 9.02 7.62 10.59
N MET A 52 8.10 6.87 9.99
CA MET A 52 7.95 5.43 10.28
C MET A 52 9.23 4.65 9.97
N ASP A 53 9.71 3.92 10.97
CA ASP A 53 10.85 2.99 10.88
C ASP A 53 10.37 1.53 10.83
N LEU A 54 11.32 0.60 10.63
CA LEU A 54 11.04 -0.82 10.48
C LEU A 54 10.48 -1.48 11.76
N SER A 55 10.86 -1.01 12.95
CA SER A 55 10.37 -1.57 14.23
C SER A 55 8.86 -1.32 14.40
N GLN A 56 8.36 -0.23 13.81
CA GLN A 56 6.96 0.17 13.85
C GLN A 56 6.10 -0.54 12.79
N LEU A 57 6.72 -1.21 11.80
CA LEU A 57 6.02 -1.86 10.70
C LEU A 57 5.06 -2.93 11.18
N LEU A 58 5.57 -3.98 11.84
CA LEU A 58 4.73 -5.11 12.22
C LEU A 58 3.59 -4.72 13.19
N PRO A 59 3.81 -3.89 14.23
CA PRO A 59 2.71 -3.35 15.04
C PRO A 59 1.66 -2.61 14.20
N LYS A 60 2.09 -1.80 13.22
CA LYS A 60 1.16 -1.07 12.34
C LYS A 60 0.31 -2.03 11.49
N LEU A 61 0.92 -3.07 10.91
CA LEU A 61 0.19 -4.05 10.10
C LEU A 61 -0.90 -4.76 10.89
N ARG A 62 -0.62 -5.13 12.15
CA ARG A 62 -1.60 -5.75 13.04
C ARG A 62 -2.81 -4.85 13.32
N VAL A 63 -2.60 -3.53 13.39
CA VAL A 63 -3.69 -2.56 13.55
C VAL A 63 -4.49 -2.45 12.25
N LEU A 64 -3.82 -2.32 11.10
CA LEU A 64 -4.48 -2.14 9.81
C LEU A 64 -5.33 -3.34 9.39
N ARG A 65 -4.88 -4.55 9.74
CA ARG A 65 -5.65 -5.80 9.57
C ARG A 65 -6.97 -5.86 10.36
N ARG A 66 -7.17 -4.97 11.33
CA ARG A 66 -8.46 -4.83 12.03
C ARG A 66 -9.40 -3.84 11.36
N ILE A 67 -8.91 -3.08 10.40
CA ILE A 67 -9.64 -1.98 9.75
C ILE A 67 -10.10 -2.38 8.35
N GLU A 68 -9.27 -3.12 7.61
CA GLU A 68 -9.53 -3.55 6.24
C GLU A 68 -9.25 -5.05 6.09
N ASN A 69 -9.90 -5.68 5.11
CA ASN A 69 -9.67 -7.08 4.77
C ASN A 69 -8.25 -7.32 4.25
N ASP A 70 -7.77 -8.57 4.35
CA ASP A 70 -6.46 -8.95 3.84
C ASP A 70 -6.35 -8.60 2.33
N PRO A 71 -5.26 -7.95 1.87
CA PRO A 71 -5.10 -7.56 0.48
C PRO A 71 -4.68 -8.73 -0.41
N ASP A 72 -4.96 -8.64 -1.71
CA ASP A 72 -4.42 -9.54 -2.72
C ASP A 72 -2.93 -9.27 -2.97
N ILE A 73 -2.52 -7.99 -2.89
CA ILE A 73 -1.14 -7.55 -3.12
C ILE A 73 -0.67 -6.66 -1.98
N PHE A 74 0.52 -6.96 -1.48
CA PHE A 74 1.13 -6.25 -0.37
C PHE A 74 2.46 -5.59 -0.76
N ILE A 75 2.52 -4.25 -0.75
CA ILE A 75 3.71 -3.47 -1.11
C ILE A 75 4.20 -2.72 0.13
N ILE A 76 5.48 -2.93 0.47
CA ILE A 76 6.12 -2.29 1.62
C ILE A 76 7.27 -1.39 1.13
N HIS A 77 7.19 -0.10 1.46
CA HIS A 77 8.28 0.84 1.27
C HIS A 77 8.65 1.50 2.61
N CYS A 78 9.38 0.75 3.43
CA CYS A 78 9.80 1.15 4.78
C CYS A 78 11.27 0.75 5.02
N GLY A 79 11.93 1.38 5.99
CA GLY A 79 13.29 1.04 6.41
C GLY A 79 14.33 2.14 6.24
N ALA A 80 14.11 3.12 5.36
CA ALA A 80 15.06 4.23 5.16
C ALA A 80 15.35 5.01 6.46
N ASN A 81 14.34 5.24 7.30
CA ASN A 81 14.53 5.87 8.60
C ASN A 81 15.32 4.98 9.58
N SER A 82 15.20 3.65 9.48
CA SER A 82 15.97 2.71 10.30
C SER A 82 17.46 2.76 9.98
N LEU A 83 17.86 3.10 8.76
CA LEU A 83 19.28 3.20 8.40
C LEU A 83 20.00 4.32 9.16
N GLY A 84 19.27 5.36 9.58
CA GLY A 84 19.80 6.43 10.43
C GLY A 84 19.78 6.08 11.92
N LEU A 85 19.13 4.98 12.31
CA LEU A 85 19.12 4.47 13.67
C LEU A 85 20.30 3.50 13.81
N ILE A 86 21.41 4.02 14.34
CA ILE A 86 22.53 3.16 14.75
C ILE A 86 22.02 2.33 15.93
N HIS A 87 22.00 1.01 15.75
CA HIS A 87 21.90 0.05 16.84
C HIS A 87 23.31 -0.37 17.27
#